data_AF-A0A0K2VDK7-F1
#
_entry.id   AF-A0A0K2VDK7-F1
#
_cell.length_a   1.000
_cell.length_b   1.000
_cell.length_c   1.000
_cell.angle_alpha   90.00
_cell.angle_beta   90.00
_cell.angle_gamma   90.00
#
_symmetry.space_group_name_H-M   'P 1'
#
loop_
_entity.id
_entity.type
_entity.pdbx_description
1 polymer ?
#
loop_
_entity_poly.entity_id
_entity_poly.type
_entity_poly.pdbx_seq_one_letter_code
_entity_poly.pdbx_strand_id
1 'polypeptide(L)'
;MKVDRGRSTSKQMVACFFNKTGHVATVPLEQRKTVNSEWYNTICLPEVFKEIRKRNKRRRIILHHDNASSHTQGQTSAFLNGQNIKLMGHPPISPDLAPNYFILFPHIKKKMCGQRFSSPEIAVDTLKNHVLEVSQSE
;
A
#
# COMPACT_ATOMS: atom_id res chain seq x y z
N MET A 1 28.95 -16.66 14.15
CA MET A 1 28.59 -17.29 12.86
C MET A 1 27.63 -16.35 12.12
N LYS A 2 28.12 -15.59 11.12
CA LYS A 2 27.28 -14.68 10.32
C LYS A 2 26.79 -15.48 9.12
N VAL A 3 25.57 -15.98 9.22
CA VAL A 3 24.94 -16.75 8.13
C VAL A 3 24.67 -15.79 6.98
N ASP A 4 25.45 -15.89 5.92
CA ASP A 4 25.16 -15.15 4.69
C ASP A 4 23.94 -15.80 4.02
N ARG A 5 22.90 -14.99 3.84
CA ARG A 5 21.61 -15.47 3.30
C ARG A 5 21.61 -15.19 1.80
N GLY A 6 21.49 -16.25 1.00
CA GLY A 6 21.28 -16.11 -0.44
C GLY A 6 20.11 -15.16 -0.75
N ARG A 7 20.30 -14.28 -1.74
CA ARG A 7 19.28 -13.32 -2.18
C ARG A 7 18.05 -14.08 -2.68
N SER A 8 16.85 -13.70 -2.22
CA SER A 8 15.61 -14.21 -2.81
C SER A 8 15.59 -13.95 -4.32
N THR A 9 15.24 -14.96 -5.10
CA THR A 9 15.15 -14.91 -6.58
C THR A 9 13.84 -14.25 -7.05
N SER A 10 12.89 -14.01 -6.14
CA SER A 10 11.61 -13.37 -6.41
C SER A 10 11.29 -12.30 -5.36
N LYS A 11 10.67 -11.20 -5.82
CA LYS A 11 10.15 -10.10 -4.99
C LYS A 11 8.79 -9.70 -5.53
N GLN A 12 7.88 -9.33 -4.64
CA GLN A 12 6.54 -8.87 -4.96
C GLN A 12 6.33 -7.50 -4.33
N MET A 13 5.95 -6.52 -5.14
CA MET A 13 5.57 -5.20 -4.64
C MET A 13 4.08 -5.19 -4.33
N VAL A 14 3.70 -4.43 -3.31
CA VAL A 14 2.34 -4.34 -2.78
C VAL A 14 2.10 -2.91 -2.32
N ALA A 15 0.97 -2.32 -2.71
CA ALA A 15 0.48 -1.08 -2.14
C ALA A 15 -0.49 -1.39 -1.00
N CYS A 16 -0.37 -0.69 0.12
CA CYS A 16 -1.19 -0.95 1.31
C CYS A 16 -1.80 0.36 1.82
N PHE A 17 -3.10 0.35 2.05
CA PHE A 17 -3.89 1.53 2.41
C PHE A 17 -4.66 1.30 3.71
N PHE A 18 -4.69 2.34 4.54
CA PHE A 18 -5.34 2.35 5.85
C PHE A 18 -6.13 3.64 6.03
N ASN A 19 -7.03 3.62 6.98
CA ASN A 19 -7.68 4.80 7.51
C ASN A 19 -7.74 4.69 9.05
N LYS A 20 -8.38 5.65 9.71
CA LYS A 20 -8.55 5.65 11.17
C LYS A 20 -9.33 4.46 11.76
N THR A 21 -9.99 3.66 10.93
CA THR A 21 -10.71 2.44 11.32
C THR A 21 -9.95 1.17 10.94
N GLY A 22 -8.70 1.32 10.49
CA GLY A 22 -7.84 0.20 10.17
C GLY A 22 -7.54 0.02 8.69
N HIS A 23 -7.22 -1.23 8.33
CA HIS A 23 -6.89 -1.65 6.97
C HIS A 23 -8.04 -1.40 5.99
N VAL A 24 -7.69 -0.94 4.79
CA VAL A 24 -8.63 -0.72 3.67
C VAL A 24 -8.37 -1.72 2.56
N ALA A 25 -7.14 -1.78 2.04
CA ALA A 25 -6.79 -2.65 0.92
C ALA A 25 -5.29 -2.91 0.85
N THR A 26 -4.92 -4.08 0.36
CA THR A 26 -3.55 -4.45 -0.02
C THR A 26 -3.58 -4.93 -1.46
N VAL A 27 -3.04 -4.13 -2.37
CA VAL A 27 -3.08 -4.36 -3.82
C VAL A 27 -1.70 -4.83 -4.29
N PRO A 28 -1.54 -6.10 -4.70
CA PRO A 28 -0.27 -6.56 -5.26
C PRO A 28 -0.04 -6.00 -6.66
N LEU A 29 1.21 -5.69 -6.97
CA LEU A 29 1.64 -5.29 -8.30
C LEU A 29 1.93 -6.51 -9.16
N GLU A 30 0.96 -6.92 -9.96
CA GLU A 30 1.10 -8.12 -10.80
C GLU A 30 2.28 -8.00 -11.80
N GLN A 31 2.87 -9.15 -12.15
CA GLN A 31 3.87 -9.29 -13.24
C GLN A 31 5.24 -8.60 -13.03
N ARG A 32 5.64 -8.29 -11.79
CA ARG A 32 6.96 -7.67 -11.47
C ARG A 32 7.25 -6.36 -12.25
N LYS A 33 6.22 -5.62 -12.62
CA LYS A 33 6.36 -4.30 -13.25
C LYS A 33 6.78 -3.27 -12.20
N THR A 34 7.23 -2.08 -12.63
CA THR A 34 7.45 -0.94 -11.74
C THR A 34 6.11 -0.29 -11.42
N VAL A 35 5.93 0.28 -10.21
CA VAL A 35 4.76 1.13 -9.93
C VAL A 35 4.82 2.33 -10.85
N ASN A 36 3.94 2.35 -11.83
CA ASN A 36 3.70 3.50 -12.68
C ASN A 36 2.31 4.07 -12.38
N SER A 37 2.08 5.26 -12.89
CA SER A 37 0.82 5.99 -12.80
C SER A 37 -0.35 5.24 -13.44
N GLU A 38 -0.12 4.51 -14.52
CA GLU A 38 -1.14 3.69 -15.19
C GLU A 38 -1.70 2.62 -14.24
N TRP A 39 -0.85 1.77 -13.67
CA TRP A 39 -1.26 0.77 -12.68
C TRP A 39 -1.90 1.42 -11.46
N TYR A 40 -1.34 2.55 -11.00
CA TYR A 40 -1.85 3.27 -9.84
C TYR A 40 -3.29 3.76 -10.04
N ASN A 41 -3.60 4.30 -11.22
CA ASN A 41 -4.91 4.89 -11.53
C ASN A 41 -5.94 3.88 -12.04
N THR A 42 -5.51 2.79 -12.69
CA THR A 42 -6.42 1.81 -13.32
C THR A 42 -6.73 0.61 -12.45
N ILE A 43 -5.82 0.23 -11.54
CA ILE A 43 -5.94 -0.96 -10.70
C ILE A 43 -5.95 -0.54 -9.23
N CYS A 44 -4.87 0.09 -8.77
CA CYS A 44 -4.64 0.33 -7.35
C CYS A 44 -5.71 1.21 -6.69
N LEU A 45 -5.85 2.47 -7.12
CA LEU A 45 -6.80 3.40 -6.51
C LEU A 45 -8.27 2.99 -6.69
N PRO A 46 -8.72 2.48 -7.86
CA PRO A 46 -10.07 1.96 -8.01
C PRO A 46 -10.44 0.87 -6.99
N GLU A 47 -9.55 -0.09 -6.72
CA GLU A 47 -9.78 -1.11 -5.69
C GLU A 47 -9.94 -0.49 -4.30
N VAL A 48 -9.04 0.42 -3.92
CA VAL A 48 -9.09 1.11 -2.62
C VAL A 48 -10.41 1.88 -2.45
N PHE A 49 -10.81 2.65 -3.46
CA PHE A 49 -12.03 3.45 -3.38
C PHE A 49 -13.29 2.59 -3.42
N LYS A 50 -13.26 1.46 -4.14
CA LYS A 50 -14.33 0.47 -4.10
C LYS A 50 -14.52 -0.06 -2.69
N GLU A 51 -13.45 -0.45 -2.00
CA GLU A 51 -13.54 -0.94 -0.61
C GLU A 51 -14.08 0.12 0.36
N ILE A 52 -13.64 1.38 0.25
CA ILE A 52 -14.16 2.48 1.08
C ILE A 52 -15.66 2.70 0.84
N ARG A 53 -16.07 2.71 -0.43
CA ARG A 53 -17.45 3.00 -0.85
C ARG A 53 -18.42 1.84 -0.60
N LYS A 54 -17.95 0.60 -0.38
CA LYS A 54 -18.79 -0.53 0.06
C LYS A 54 -19.50 -0.21 1.37
N ARG A 55 -18.79 0.39 2.33
CA ARG A 55 -19.34 0.74 3.65
C ARG A 55 -20.19 2.01 3.60
N ASN A 56 -19.76 3.02 2.84
CA ASN A 56 -20.51 4.25 2.67
C ASN A 56 -20.20 4.91 1.32
N LYS A 57 -21.17 4.83 0.39
CA LYS A 57 -21.05 5.36 -0.99
C LYS A 57 -20.88 6.88 -1.05
N ARG A 58 -21.34 7.62 -0.03
CA ARG A 58 -21.29 9.10 0.03
C ARG A 58 -20.13 9.62 0.86
N ARG A 59 -19.24 8.75 1.35
CA ARG A 59 -18.13 9.15 2.19
C ARG A 59 -17.16 10.02 1.39
N ARG A 60 -16.89 11.23 1.89
CA ARG A 60 -15.80 12.06 1.38
C ARG A 60 -14.47 11.37 1.68
N ILE A 61 -13.65 11.21 0.65
CA ILE A 61 -12.33 10.58 0.73
C ILE A 61 -11.26 11.67 0.62
N ILE A 62 -10.32 11.65 1.56
CA ILE A 62 -9.11 12.45 1.52
C ILE A 62 -7.96 11.45 1.43
N LEU A 63 -7.18 11.52 0.35
CA LEU A 63 -6.05 10.63 0.11
C LEU A 63 -4.77 11.31 0.59
N HIS A 64 -3.94 10.57 1.31
CA HIS A 64 -2.57 10.96 1.64
C HIS A 64 -1.62 9.89 1.09
N HIS A 65 -0.66 10.31 0.28
CA HIS A 65 0.39 9.47 -0.32
C HIS A 65 1.67 10.31 -0.49
N ASP A 66 2.79 9.63 -0.72
CA ASP A 66 4.08 10.30 -0.93
C ASP A 66 4.18 10.92 -2.35
N ASN A 67 5.17 11.78 -2.53
CA ASN A 67 5.40 12.51 -3.78
C ASN A 67 6.16 11.67 -4.83
N ALA A 68 5.98 10.35 -4.85
CA ALA A 68 6.57 9.49 -5.88
C ALA A 68 6.14 9.94 -7.28
N SER A 69 7.01 9.79 -8.28
CA SER A 69 6.72 10.30 -9.63
C SER A 69 5.44 9.74 -10.23
N SER A 70 5.12 8.47 -9.96
CA SER A 70 3.86 7.80 -10.35
C SER A 70 2.62 8.44 -9.72
N HIS A 71 2.77 9.05 -8.53
CA HIS A 71 1.69 9.62 -7.73
C HIS A 71 1.42 11.08 -8.08
N THR A 72 2.45 11.82 -8.53
CA THR A 72 2.35 13.25 -8.84
C THR A 72 2.13 13.54 -10.33
N GLN A 73 2.07 12.51 -11.18
CA GLN A 73 1.79 12.72 -12.61
C GLN A 73 0.43 13.38 -12.83
N GLY A 74 0.34 14.24 -13.86
CA GLY A 74 -0.89 14.96 -14.20
C GLY A 74 -2.11 14.04 -14.39
N GLN A 75 -1.91 12.84 -14.93
CA GLN A 75 -2.98 11.85 -15.07
C GLN A 75 -3.54 11.35 -13.72
N THR A 76 -2.71 11.23 -12.69
CA THR A 76 -3.16 10.84 -11.35
C THR A 76 -3.96 11.96 -10.71
N SER A 77 -3.50 13.21 -10.85
CA SER A 77 -4.26 14.39 -10.41
C SER A 77 -5.62 14.50 -11.12
N ALA A 78 -5.65 14.28 -12.44
CA ALA A 78 -6.89 14.28 -13.22
C ALA A 78 -7.85 13.16 -12.78
N PHE A 79 -7.32 11.96 -12.56
CA PHE A 79 -8.10 10.81 -12.06
C PHE A 79 -8.72 11.10 -10.68
N LEU A 80 -7.92 11.61 -9.72
CA LEU A 80 -8.40 11.94 -8.38
C LEU A 80 -9.49 13.01 -8.42
N ASN A 81 -9.30 14.05 -9.24
CA ASN A 81 -10.31 15.10 -9.45
C ASN A 81 -11.61 14.54 -10.04
N GLY A 82 -11.52 13.70 -11.07
CA GLY A 82 -12.69 13.04 -11.68
C GLY A 82 -13.44 12.12 -10.72
N GLN A 83 -12.74 11.56 -9.71
CA GLN A 83 -13.35 10.74 -8.65
C GLN A 83 -13.82 11.55 -7.43
N ASN A 84 -13.70 12.89 -7.47
CA ASN A 84 -13.98 13.81 -6.35
C ASN A 84 -13.22 13.43 -5.06
N ILE A 85 -11.95 13.07 -5.22
CA ILE A 85 -11.04 12.70 -4.13
C ILE A 85 -10.14 13.87 -3.84
N LYS A 86 -10.15 14.36 -2.59
CA LYS A 86 -9.24 15.43 -2.19
C LYS A 86 -7.87 14.84 -1.90
N LEU A 87 -6.83 15.36 -2.54
CA LEU A 87 -5.45 15.06 -2.18
C LEU A 87 -5.02 15.91 -0.99
N MET A 88 -4.47 15.28 0.04
CA MET A 88 -3.79 15.94 1.14
C MET A 88 -2.35 16.20 0.75
N GLY A 89 -1.88 17.45 0.94
CA GLY A 89 -0.50 17.81 0.63
C GLY A 89 0.48 16.99 1.46
N HIS A 90 1.53 16.49 0.81
CA HIS A 90 2.66 15.82 1.45
C HIS A 90 3.92 16.67 1.22
N PRO A 91 4.67 17.05 2.27
CA PRO A 91 5.90 17.78 2.08
C PRO A 91 6.97 16.93 1.36
N PRO A 92 7.93 17.56 0.66
CA PRO A 92 8.99 16.82 -0.02
C PRO A 92 9.84 16.01 0.97
N ILE A 93 10.08 14.73 0.65
CA ILE A 93 11.02 13.83 1.35
C ILE A 93 10.73 13.74 2.86
N SER A 94 9.48 13.43 3.23
CA SER A 94 9.08 13.24 4.63
C SER A 94 8.52 11.85 4.90
N PRO A 95 9.36 10.79 4.85
CA PRO A 95 8.93 9.44 5.20
C PRO A 95 8.36 9.38 6.64
N ASP A 96 8.87 10.23 7.54
CA ASP A 96 8.42 10.54 8.91
C ASP A 96 6.96 10.93 9.07
N LEU A 97 6.34 11.42 8.00
CA LEU A 97 4.95 11.84 8.03
C LEU A 97 3.98 10.82 7.45
N ALA A 98 4.46 9.67 7.00
CA ALA A 98 3.63 8.64 6.43
C ALA A 98 3.40 7.51 7.45
N PRO A 99 2.16 7.33 7.97
CA PRO A 99 1.84 6.33 9.00
C PRO A 99 2.28 4.91 8.64
N ASN A 100 2.26 4.57 7.34
CA ASN A 100 2.70 3.28 6.82
C ASN A 100 4.16 2.96 7.18
N TYR A 101 5.06 3.96 7.12
CA TYR A 101 6.49 3.73 7.33
C TYR A 101 6.87 3.65 8.81
N PHE A 102 6.10 4.30 9.69
CA PHE A 102 6.42 4.40 11.13
C PHE A 102 5.76 3.30 11.94
N ILE A 103 4.52 2.98 11.61
CA ILE A 103 3.70 2.08 12.43
C ILE A 103 3.66 0.70 11.76
N LEU A 104 3.19 0.64 10.53
CA LEU A 104 2.82 -0.63 9.90
C LEU A 104 4.03 -1.47 9.46
N PHE A 105 4.88 -0.92 8.58
CA PHE A 105 5.95 -1.70 7.97
C PHE A 105 6.96 -2.26 8.98
N PRO A 106 7.34 -1.54 10.06
CA PRO A 106 8.18 -2.12 11.11
C PRO A 106 7.56 -3.35 11.78
N HIS A 107 6.27 -3.30 12.14
CA HIS A 107 5.56 -4.42 12.76
C HIS A 107 5.47 -5.64 11.84
N ILE A 108 5.08 -5.42 10.59
CA ILE A 108 4.99 -6.48 9.58
C ILE A 108 6.36 -7.10 9.34
N LYS A 109 7.40 -6.26 9.16
CA LYS A 109 8.77 -6.72 8.91
C LYS A 109 9.28 -7.59 10.05
N LYS A 110 8.92 -7.27 11.30
CA LYS A 110 9.24 -8.09 12.47
C LYS A 110 8.53 -9.46 12.40
N LYS A 111 7.22 -9.51 12.09
CA LYS A 111 6.46 -10.76 11.99
C LYS A 111 6.94 -11.67 10.85
N MET A 112 7.24 -11.08 9.69
CA MET A 112 7.69 -11.82 8.50
C MET A 112 9.19 -12.17 8.54
N CYS A 113 9.93 -11.70 9.55
CA CYS A 113 11.37 -11.92 9.63
C CYS A 113 11.71 -13.41 9.76
N GLY A 114 12.63 -13.89 8.93
CA GLY A 114 13.10 -15.28 8.98
C GLY A 114 12.16 -16.30 8.31
N GLN A 115 10.97 -15.89 7.88
CA GLN A 115 10.06 -16.74 7.12
C GLN A 115 10.58 -16.94 5.69
N ARG A 116 10.33 -18.13 5.13
CA ARG A 116 10.59 -18.47 3.73
C ARG A 116 9.26 -18.79 3.07
N PHE A 117 9.02 -18.19 1.91
CA PHE A 117 7.81 -18.41 1.14
C PHE A 117 8.17 -19.16 -0.13
N SER A 118 7.39 -20.19 -0.46
CA SER A 118 7.55 -20.96 -1.69
C SER A 118 7.08 -20.20 -2.92
N SER A 119 6.23 -19.18 -2.76
CA SER A 119 5.79 -18.31 -3.85
C SER A 119 5.53 -16.86 -3.40
N PRO A 120 5.56 -15.88 -4.34
CA PRO A 120 5.15 -14.50 -4.10
C PRO A 120 3.73 -14.35 -3.53
N GLU A 121 2.80 -15.18 -4.00
CA GLU A 121 1.38 -15.14 -3.63
C GLU A 121 1.22 -15.49 -2.15
N ILE A 122 1.90 -16.55 -1.69
CA ILE A 122 1.89 -16.96 -0.28
C ILE A 122 2.49 -15.85 0.61
N ALA A 123 3.53 -15.16 0.13
CA ALA A 123 4.11 -14.03 0.86
C ALA A 123 3.12 -12.86 0.98
N VAL A 124 2.37 -12.55 -0.09
CA VAL A 124 1.35 -11.50 -0.10
C VAL A 124 0.16 -11.87 0.79
N ASP A 125 -0.28 -13.12 0.80
CA ASP A 125 -1.38 -13.54 1.66
C ASP A 125 -0.98 -13.55 3.13
N THR A 126 0.25 -13.97 3.44
CA THR A 126 0.81 -13.85 4.80
C THR A 126 0.87 -12.38 5.24
N LEU A 127 1.31 -11.49 4.36
CA LEU A 127 1.29 -10.05 4.60
C LEU A 127 -0.12 -9.53 4.90
N LYS A 128 -1.11 -9.90 4.08
CA LYS A 128 -2.51 -9.49 4.28
C LYS A 128 -3.02 -9.92 5.66
N ASN A 129 -2.73 -11.15 6.08
CA ASN A 129 -3.14 -11.64 7.40
C ASN A 129 -2.51 -10.82 8.53
N HIS A 130 -1.21 -10.56 8.48
CA HIS A 130 -0.55 -9.74 9.50
C HIS A 130 -1.02 -8.28 9.54
N VAL A 131 -1.35 -7.72 8.37
CA VAL A 131 -1.94 -6.39 8.26
C VAL A 131 -3.29 -6.31 8.98
N LEU A 132 -4.13 -7.33 8.82
CA LEU A 132 -5.43 -7.40 9.49
C LEU A 132 -5.28 -7.52 11.01
N GLU A 133 -4.29 -8.29 11.49
CA GLU A 133 -4.01 -8.44 12.93
C GLU A 133 -3.57 -7.11 13.58
N VAL A 134 -2.69 -6.34 12.93
CA VAL A 134 -2.24 -5.03 13.45
C VAL A 134 -3.41 -4.06 13.54
N SER A 135 -4.35 -4.14 12.60
CA SER A 135 -5.54 -3.30 12.56
C SER A 135 -6.57 -3.60 13.66
N GLN A 136 -6.44 -4.72 14.39
CA GLN A 136 -7.36 -5.13 15.46
C GLN A 136 -6.77 -4.92 16.87
N SER A 137 -5.46 -4.67 16.97
CA SER A 137 -4.75 -4.50 18.24
C SER A 137 -4.60 -3.04 18.69
N GLU A 138 -5.02 -2.08 17.87
CA GLU A 138 -5.08 -0.64 18.15
C GLU A 138 -6.53 -0.18 18.23
#